data_AF-A0A9P1CRD2-F1
#
_entry.id   AF-A0A9P1CRD2-F1
#
_cell.length_a   1.000
_cell.length_b   1.000
_cell.length_c   1.000
_cell.angle_alpha   90.00
_cell.angle_beta   90.00
_cell.angle_gamma   90.00
#
_symmetry.space_group_name_H-M   'P 1'
#
loop_
_entity.id
_entity.type
_entity.pdbx_description
1 polymer ?
#
loop_
_entity_poly.entity_id
_entity_poly.type
_entity_poly.pdbx_seq_one_letter_code
_entity_poly.pdbx_strand_id
1 'polypeptide(L)'
;MPRPVLRPLSAPEVVAARASCKPKTPAPEFGELLTDSFASGSSSAAQVQRTAASAMQWLDSHGGRVKDSGDTVARLSKLGCSGKWSANAERDCHRLMRKMDNWLGAKISYRDVRMVNPSTLEISMQKLPMILPHDMLLALWAKGRKVFDKCLFGALTPPEVKEYWDHLETHTNWFSNHPASAWHDRSRLAGVATYGDEVQAYRNSECGAVAVCAFTPDLAYKNDPCNRYYPICLWSEHHECEHTYNDAMKYVVRSFRRLMDPTATWPWTAEGYHVTFTSAQGDLKWLNEKMGLHNFRSNNFCSRCTCKKTAENVYDSLTNFSSDPTAFPEQDYTEVDMGAGVYKDKLAKVLKRAHRDFLLFKKLRGMQCFPSLQSKAAPGKILTHWLACRAQQWAERVDATESDKVVASCIFAYDMMLRTMDEGRHIFTEEQANRFGYFTLRHLRCYAWLHDFGMKAQLHVPGRRSWLLLPKLHHLWHLCHDTVRSRINPKFVTLLTAESFIGIIGRIARSCHRSSVSTRTLERYQVLMIHKLPK
;
A
#
# COMPACT_ATOMS: atom_id res chain seq x y z
N MET A 1 -52.03 -25.88 28.24
CA MET A 1 -50.89 -26.32 27.40
C MET A 1 -49.69 -26.57 28.31
N PRO A 2 -49.09 -27.77 28.32
CA PRO A 2 -47.99 -28.08 29.21
C PRO A 2 -46.66 -27.53 28.66
N ARG A 3 -45.80 -27.03 29.54
CA ARG A 3 -44.45 -26.54 29.22
C ARG A 3 -43.56 -27.71 28.79
N PRO A 4 -42.65 -27.54 27.82
CA PRO A 4 -41.76 -28.60 27.40
C PRO A 4 -40.68 -28.82 28.46
N VAL A 5 -40.49 -30.10 28.82
CA VAL A 5 -39.41 -30.59 29.67
C VAL A 5 -38.12 -30.62 28.84
N LEU A 6 -37.12 -29.81 29.21
CA LEU A 6 -35.79 -29.84 28.62
C LEU A 6 -35.08 -31.14 29.04
N ARG A 7 -34.72 -31.98 28.06
CA ARG A 7 -33.82 -33.12 28.26
C ARG A 7 -32.38 -32.63 28.46
N PRO A 8 -31.57 -33.29 29.31
CA PRO A 8 -30.15 -32.98 29.42
C PRO A 8 -29.44 -33.36 28.12
N LEU A 9 -28.58 -32.46 27.62
CA LEU A 9 -27.66 -32.74 26.53
C LEU A 9 -26.64 -33.79 26.99
N SER A 10 -26.64 -34.96 26.35
CA SER A 10 -25.60 -35.97 26.48
C SER A 10 -24.25 -35.37 26.09
N ALA A 11 -23.24 -35.61 26.91
CA ALA A 11 -21.85 -35.21 26.66
C ALA A 11 -21.37 -35.69 25.28
N PRO A 12 -20.59 -34.88 24.53
CA PRO A 12 -20.04 -35.32 23.27
C PRO A 12 -18.97 -36.40 23.49
N GLU A 13 -19.09 -37.51 22.77
CA GLU A 13 -18.06 -38.53 22.66
C GLU A 13 -16.75 -37.91 22.17
N VAL A 14 -15.71 -37.99 23.00
CA VAL A 14 -14.35 -37.61 22.63
C VAL A 14 -13.80 -38.70 21.72
N VAL A 15 -14.06 -38.57 20.42
CA VAL A 15 -13.36 -39.34 19.39
C VAL A 15 -11.91 -38.87 19.37
N ALA A 16 -11.00 -39.75 19.80
CA ALA A 16 -9.57 -39.52 19.77
C ALA A 16 -9.08 -39.39 18.32
N ALA A 17 -9.06 -38.16 17.81
CA ALA A 17 -8.39 -37.82 16.56
C ALA A 17 -6.87 -38.01 16.76
N ARG A 18 -6.33 -39.14 16.29
CA ARG A 18 -4.90 -39.28 16.04
C ARG A 18 -4.49 -38.22 15.04
N ALA A 19 -3.90 -37.13 15.53
CA ALA A 19 -3.22 -36.16 14.70
C ALA A 19 -2.11 -36.89 13.93
N SER A 20 -2.35 -37.17 12.65
CA SER A 20 -1.26 -37.54 11.75
C SER A 20 -0.30 -36.36 11.71
N CYS A 21 0.86 -36.49 12.36
CA CYS A 21 1.96 -35.57 12.20
C CYS A 21 2.27 -35.49 10.70
N LYS A 22 1.78 -34.42 10.03
CA LYS A 22 2.31 -34.04 8.73
C LYS A 22 3.83 -33.94 8.88
N PRO A 23 4.64 -34.48 7.96
CA PRO A 23 6.08 -34.36 8.04
C PRO A 23 6.44 -32.89 8.22
N LYS A 24 7.13 -32.57 9.33
CA LYS A 24 7.65 -31.23 9.58
C LYS A 24 8.50 -30.87 8.37
N THR A 25 8.11 -29.83 7.64
CA THR A 25 9.01 -29.19 6.66
C THR A 25 10.37 -28.99 7.34
N PRO A 26 11.49 -29.38 6.69
CA PRO A 26 12.82 -29.20 7.27
C PRO A 26 12.97 -27.75 7.73
N ALA A 27 13.58 -27.56 8.90
CA ALA A 27 13.84 -26.22 9.40
C ALA A 27 14.59 -25.44 8.32
N PRO A 28 14.19 -24.19 8.01
CA PRO A 28 14.92 -23.38 7.04
C PRO A 28 16.39 -23.35 7.45
N GLU A 29 17.28 -23.63 6.49
CA GLU A 29 18.71 -23.56 6.76
C GLU A 29 19.04 -22.17 7.32
N PHE A 30 19.90 -22.10 8.33
CA PHE A 30 20.25 -20.86 9.04
C PHE A 30 20.59 -19.69 8.10
N GLY A 31 21.09 -20.00 6.91
CA GLY A 31 21.26 -19.06 5.80
C GLY A 31 20.02 -18.31 5.37
N GLU A 32 18.91 -19.03 5.14
CA GLU A 32 17.65 -18.45 4.69
C GLU A 32 17.08 -17.47 5.72
N LEU A 33 17.19 -17.79 7.00
CA LEU A 33 16.74 -16.92 8.09
C LEU A 33 17.54 -15.62 8.14
N LEU A 34 18.84 -15.69 7.88
CA LEU A 34 19.71 -14.51 7.84
C LEU A 34 19.48 -13.66 6.60
N THR A 35 19.29 -14.29 5.44
CA THR A 35 18.96 -13.58 4.20
C THR A 35 17.61 -12.90 4.30
N ASP A 36 16.58 -13.57 4.84
CA ASP A 36 15.26 -12.99 5.06
C ASP A 36 15.30 -11.87 6.12
N SER A 37 16.01 -12.06 7.23
CA SER A 37 16.17 -11.02 8.26
C SER A 37 16.87 -9.77 7.73
N PHE A 38 17.92 -9.94 6.92
CA PHE A 38 18.62 -8.83 6.30
C PHE A 38 17.77 -8.12 5.23
N ALA A 39 17.10 -8.89 4.36
CA ALA A 39 16.28 -8.38 3.27
C ALA A 39 15.00 -7.67 3.78
N SER A 40 14.39 -8.17 4.85
CA SER A 40 13.22 -7.55 5.50
C SER A 40 13.56 -6.27 6.29
N GLY A 41 14.85 -5.96 6.45
CA GLY A 41 15.33 -4.85 7.28
C GLY A 41 15.28 -5.15 8.78
N SER A 42 15.03 -6.40 9.19
CA SER A 42 15.10 -6.82 10.60
C SER A 42 16.54 -6.85 11.12
N SER A 43 17.52 -7.04 10.22
CA SER A 43 18.95 -6.97 10.49
C SER A 43 19.63 -5.80 9.79
N SER A 44 20.35 -4.99 10.58
CA SER A 44 21.29 -3.97 10.13
C SER A 44 22.63 -4.57 9.67
N ALA A 45 23.44 -3.78 8.97
CA ALA A 45 24.79 -4.20 8.58
C ALA A 45 25.66 -4.61 9.78
N ALA A 46 25.50 -3.93 10.93
CA ALA A 46 26.19 -4.26 12.17
C ALA A 46 25.73 -5.61 12.75
N GLN A 47 24.44 -5.97 12.61
CA GLN A 47 23.96 -7.29 13.00
C GLN A 47 24.52 -8.38 12.08
N VAL A 48 24.53 -8.16 10.77
CA VAL A 48 25.14 -9.09 9.80
C VAL A 48 26.62 -9.31 10.12
N GLN A 49 27.35 -8.25 10.45
CA GLN A 49 28.76 -8.36 10.87
C GLN A 49 28.92 -9.19 12.15
N ARG A 50 28.07 -8.97 13.16
CA ARG A 50 28.09 -9.79 14.39
C ARG A 50 27.81 -11.26 14.07
N THR A 51 26.82 -11.53 13.23
CA THR A 51 26.54 -12.89 12.76
C THR A 51 27.73 -13.49 12.03
N ALA A 52 28.41 -12.73 11.16
CA ALA A 52 29.60 -13.20 10.45
C ALA A 52 30.76 -13.52 11.42
N ALA A 53 30.97 -12.69 12.44
CA ALA A 53 31.96 -12.94 13.49
C ALA A 53 31.61 -14.19 14.32
N SER A 54 30.33 -14.37 14.68
CA SER A 54 29.86 -15.58 15.37
C SER A 54 29.99 -16.83 14.49
N ALA A 55 29.73 -16.73 13.19
CA ALA A 55 29.93 -17.82 12.23
C ALA A 55 31.41 -18.22 12.14
N MET A 56 32.34 -17.26 12.16
CA MET A 56 33.78 -17.54 12.25
C MET A 56 34.15 -18.25 13.55
N GLN A 57 33.69 -17.76 14.70
CA GLN A 57 33.94 -18.39 16.00
C GLN A 57 33.40 -19.83 16.04
N TRP A 58 32.23 -20.06 15.43
CA TRP A 58 31.66 -21.41 15.31
C TRP A 58 32.51 -22.31 14.42
N LEU A 59 33.02 -21.81 13.29
CA LEU A 59 33.92 -22.58 12.42
C LEU A 59 35.21 -22.93 13.15
N ASP A 60 35.80 -21.98 13.88
CA ASP A 60 37.01 -22.21 14.66
C ASP A 60 36.79 -23.28 15.74
N SER A 61 35.65 -23.26 16.43
CA SER A 61 35.31 -24.27 17.45
C SER A 61 35.02 -25.66 16.87
N HIS A 62 34.74 -25.76 15.57
CA HIS A 62 34.51 -27.03 14.86
C HIS A 62 35.72 -27.43 13.97
N GLY A 63 36.92 -26.94 14.33
CA GLY A 63 38.18 -27.35 13.69
C GLY A 63 38.45 -26.69 12.34
N GLY A 64 37.75 -25.58 12.02
CA GLY A 64 37.96 -24.76 10.82
C GLY A 64 37.60 -25.45 9.50
N ARG A 65 37.10 -26.69 9.54
CA ARG A 65 36.80 -27.49 8.35
C ARG A 65 35.32 -27.47 8.06
N VAL A 66 34.98 -27.03 6.86
CA VAL A 66 33.63 -27.10 6.31
C VAL A 66 33.60 -28.22 5.29
N LYS A 67 32.60 -29.10 5.38
CA LYS A 67 32.53 -30.28 4.49
C LYS A 67 32.33 -29.89 3.02
N ASP A 68 31.75 -28.73 2.75
CA ASP A 68 31.49 -28.24 1.40
C ASP A 68 31.71 -26.71 1.31
N SER A 69 32.26 -26.24 0.19
CA SER A 69 32.28 -24.84 -0.23
C SER A 69 30.87 -24.24 -0.42
N GLY A 70 29.87 -25.11 -0.55
CA GLY A 70 28.44 -24.82 -0.52
C GLY A 70 27.91 -24.33 0.83
N ASP A 71 28.61 -24.63 1.92
CA ASP A 71 28.11 -24.42 3.27
C ASP A 71 27.83 -22.95 3.59
N THR A 72 26.62 -22.69 4.09
CA THR A 72 26.14 -21.34 4.33
C THR A 72 26.88 -20.65 5.47
N VAL A 73 27.28 -21.36 6.52
CA VAL A 73 28.05 -20.79 7.64
C VAL A 73 29.40 -20.30 7.14
N ALA A 74 30.08 -21.07 6.28
CA ALA A 74 31.33 -20.68 5.66
C ALA A 74 31.23 -19.52 4.67
N ARG A 75 30.06 -19.35 4.04
CA ARG A 75 29.80 -18.19 3.17
C ARG A 75 29.53 -16.94 4.00
N LEU A 76 28.76 -17.07 5.08
CA LEU A 76 28.45 -15.97 6.01
C LEU A 76 29.68 -15.52 6.79
N SER A 77 30.56 -16.44 7.16
CA SER A 77 31.80 -16.15 7.88
C SER A 77 32.79 -15.29 7.07
N LYS A 78 32.60 -15.17 5.75
CA LYS A 78 33.43 -14.31 4.88
C LYS A 78 32.91 -12.86 4.81
N LEU A 79 31.70 -12.59 5.30
CA LEU A 79 31.11 -11.25 5.20
C LEU A 79 31.88 -10.23 6.04
N GLY A 80 32.11 -9.04 5.48
CA GLY A 80 32.81 -7.97 6.18
C GLY A 80 34.25 -8.32 6.53
N CYS A 81 34.91 -9.17 5.73
CA CYS A 81 36.22 -9.75 6.05
C CYS A 81 36.20 -10.45 7.41
N SER A 82 35.36 -11.46 7.55
CA SER A 82 35.24 -12.21 8.81
C SER A 82 34.80 -11.35 9.99
N GLY A 83 33.89 -10.42 9.71
CA GLY A 83 33.37 -9.50 10.71
C GLY A 83 34.32 -8.37 11.11
N LYS A 84 35.49 -8.20 10.49
CA LYS A 84 36.45 -7.13 10.83
C LYS A 84 35.99 -5.74 10.38
N TRP A 85 35.27 -5.64 9.26
CA TRP A 85 34.91 -4.37 8.63
C TRP A 85 33.39 -4.25 8.41
N SER A 86 32.73 -3.52 9.32
CA SER A 86 31.28 -3.27 9.30
C SER A 86 30.78 -2.67 7.98
N ALA A 87 31.54 -1.71 7.43
CA ALA A 87 31.21 -1.01 6.19
C ALA A 87 31.16 -1.94 4.96
N ASN A 88 31.87 -3.07 5.03
CA ASN A 88 31.89 -4.06 3.95
C ASN A 88 30.76 -5.10 4.07
N ALA A 89 30.20 -5.30 5.27
CA ALA A 89 29.25 -6.38 5.54
C ALA A 89 27.99 -6.29 4.66
N GLU A 90 27.42 -5.10 4.48
CA GLU A 90 26.24 -4.89 3.63
C GLU A 90 26.54 -5.23 2.16
N ARG A 91 27.63 -4.69 1.62
CA ARG A 91 28.06 -4.96 0.24
C ARG A 91 28.34 -6.44 0.01
N ASP A 92 29.05 -7.07 0.94
CA ASP A 92 29.43 -8.48 0.83
C ASP A 92 28.18 -9.38 0.94
N CYS A 93 27.20 -9.00 1.78
CA CYS A 93 25.93 -9.72 1.90
C CYS A 93 25.14 -9.66 0.57
N HIS A 94 25.04 -8.48 -0.05
CA HIS A 94 24.42 -8.35 -1.38
C HIS A 94 25.14 -9.18 -2.45
N ARG A 95 26.48 -9.22 -2.43
CA ARG A 95 27.26 -10.07 -3.36
C ARG A 95 26.97 -11.55 -3.13
N LEU A 96 26.90 -11.97 -1.88
CA LEU A 96 26.57 -13.34 -1.52
C LEU A 96 25.16 -13.73 -2.00
N MET A 97 24.17 -12.86 -1.77
CA MET A 97 22.78 -13.09 -2.22
C MET A 97 22.68 -13.27 -3.73
N ARG A 98 23.39 -12.45 -4.52
CA ARG A 98 23.46 -12.62 -5.98
C ARG A 98 24.11 -13.94 -6.38
N LYS A 99 25.19 -14.36 -5.71
CA LYS A 99 25.87 -15.63 -5.99
C LYS A 99 25.01 -16.85 -5.66
N MET A 100 24.06 -16.71 -4.74
CA MET A 100 23.14 -17.78 -4.33
C MET A 100 21.87 -17.84 -5.18
N ASP A 101 21.75 -17.03 -6.25
CA ASP A 101 20.51 -16.81 -7.00
C ASP A 101 19.31 -16.40 -6.11
N ASN A 102 19.58 -15.92 -4.90
CA ASN A 102 18.59 -15.37 -3.97
C ASN A 102 18.34 -13.89 -4.30
N TRP A 103 18.03 -13.63 -5.57
CA TRP A 103 17.88 -12.29 -6.13
C TRP A 103 16.92 -12.32 -7.31
N LEU A 104 15.99 -11.35 -7.37
CA LEU A 104 14.99 -11.30 -8.43
C LEU A 104 15.61 -11.09 -9.83
N GLY A 105 16.63 -10.24 -9.94
CA GLY A 105 17.31 -9.96 -11.21
C GLY A 105 16.86 -8.69 -11.91
N ALA A 106 16.02 -7.86 -11.28
CA ALA A 106 15.56 -6.61 -11.85
C ALA A 106 16.70 -5.59 -11.94
N LYS A 107 16.88 -5.03 -13.14
CA LYS A 107 17.95 -4.09 -13.42
C LYS A 107 17.71 -2.77 -12.69
N ILE A 108 18.70 -2.32 -11.92
CA ILE A 108 18.71 -0.97 -11.32
C ILE A 108 19.46 -0.05 -12.28
N SER A 109 18.74 0.88 -12.90
CA SER A 109 19.29 1.91 -13.78
C SER A 109 19.45 3.23 -13.02
N TYR A 110 20.56 3.91 -13.19
CA TYR A 110 20.80 5.23 -12.59
C TYR A 110 20.36 6.33 -13.56
N ARG A 111 19.43 7.19 -13.13
CA ARG A 111 18.84 8.24 -13.94
C ARG A 111 19.20 9.61 -13.40
N ASP A 112 19.44 10.55 -14.32
CA ASP A 112 19.74 11.92 -13.96
C ASP A 112 18.46 12.65 -13.55
N VAL A 113 18.44 13.12 -12.30
CA VAL A 113 17.32 13.80 -11.64
C VAL A 113 17.86 14.99 -10.87
N ARG A 114 17.20 16.15 -10.96
CA ARG A 114 17.56 17.32 -10.14
C ARG A 114 17.23 17.07 -8.69
N MET A 115 18.20 17.28 -7.81
CA MET A 115 18.10 17.10 -6.37
C MET A 115 18.86 18.21 -5.65
N VAL A 116 18.42 18.59 -4.46
CA VAL A 116 19.10 19.61 -3.65
C VAL A 116 20.20 18.95 -2.81
N ASN A 117 21.36 19.59 -2.76
CA ASN A 117 22.35 19.28 -1.74
C ASN A 117 21.94 20.01 -0.44
N PRO A 118 21.60 19.31 0.64
CA PRO A 118 21.13 19.97 1.86
C PRO A 118 22.18 20.84 2.55
N SER A 119 23.46 20.59 2.32
CA SER A 119 24.56 21.37 2.91
C SER A 119 24.81 22.69 2.17
N THR A 120 24.66 22.71 0.84
CA THR A 120 24.90 23.91 0.02
C THR A 120 23.62 24.58 -0.47
N LEU A 121 22.47 23.89 -0.35
CA LEU A 121 21.17 24.24 -0.92
C LEU A 121 21.15 24.36 -2.45
N GLU A 122 22.22 23.93 -3.12
CA GLU A 122 22.32 23.96 -4.58
C GLU A 122 21.55 22.79 -5.20
N ILE A 123 20.80 23.09 -6.25
CA ILE A 123 20.14 22.09 -7.07
C ILE A 123 21.14 21.62 -8.14
N SER A 124 21.38 20.32 -8.21
CA SER A 124 22.28 19.70 -9.19
C SER A 124 21.69 18.42 -9.76
N MET A 125 22.19 17.99 -10.93
CA MET A 125 21.84 16.69 -11.48
C MET A 125 22.51 15.59 -10.65
N GLN A 126 21.71 14.69 -10.09
CA GLN A 126 22.17 13.53 -9.33
C GLN A 126 21.67 12.23 -9.94
N LYS A 127 22.40 11.14 -9.69
CA LYS A 127 22.07 9.80 -10.19
C LYS A 127 21.12 9.10 -9.21
N LEU A 128 19.83 9.10 -9.52
CA LEU A 128 18.81 8.39 -8.76
C LEU A 128 18.68 6.93 -9.27
N PRO A 129 18.88 5.90 -8.43
CA PRO A 129 18.64 4.51 -8.81
C PRO A 129 17.15 4.23 -9.02
N MET A 130 16.82 3.51 -10.10
CA MET A 130 15.44 3.14 -10.45
C MET A 130 15.38 1.71 -10.99
N ILE A 131 14.37 0.95 -10.58
CA ILE A 131 13.91 -0.25 -11.28
C ILE A 131 12.72 0.17 -12.12
N LEU A 132 12.91 0.39 -13.42
CA LEU A 132 11.80 0.82 -14.27
C LEU A 132 10.77 -0.30 -14.42
N PRO A 133 9.48 0.01 -14.63
CA PRO A 133 8.43 -1.00 -14.76
C PRO A 133 8.78 -2.15 -15.72
N HIS A 134 9.36 -1.88 -16.88
CA HIS A 134 9.76 -2.94 -17.82
C HIS A 134 10.92 -3.80 -17.31
N ASP A 135 11.90 -3.22 -16.60
CA ASP A 135 13.01 -3.96 -16.00
C ASP A 135 12.51 -4.92 -14.91
N MET A 136 11.49 -4.50 -14.13
CA MET A 136 10.83 -5.35 -13.14
C MET A 136 10.07 -6.50 -13.80
N LEU A 137 9.26 -6.21 -14.83
CA LEU A 137 8.46 -7.22 -15.53
C LEU A 137 9.34 -8.26 -16.25
N LEU A 138 10.44 -7.84 -16.87
CA LEU A 138 11.43 -8.76 -17.47
C LEU A 138 12.02 -9.72 -16.43
N ALA A 139 12.34 -9.22 -15.22
CA ALA A 139 12.87 -10.06 -14.16
C ALA A 139 11.82 -11.04 -13.61
N LEU A 140 10.57 -10.61 -13.46
CA LEU A 140 9.47 -11.49 -13.07
C LEU A 140 9.23 -12.59 -14.13
N TRP A 141 9.26 -12.23 -15.41
CA TRP A 141 9.13 -13.18 -16.52
C TRP A 141 10.25 -14.21 -16.52
N ALA A 142 11.49 -13.78 -16.26
CA ALA A 142 12.65 -14.67 -16.19
C ALA A 142 12.57 -15.71 -15.06
N LYS A 143 11.76 -15.46 -14.02
CA LYS A 143 11.46 -16.45 -12.97
C LYS A 143 10.35 -17.42 -13.34
N GLY A 144 9.78 -17.31 -14.53
CA GLY A 144 8.83 -18.24 -15.13
C GLY A 144 7.40 -17.71 -15.14
N ARG A 145 6.62 -18.23 -16.09
CA ARG A 145 5.24 -17.80 -16.34
C ARG A 145 4.33 -17.86 -15.12
N LYS A 146 4.43 -18.90 -14.29
CA LYS A 146 3.62 -19.03 -13.06
C LYS A 146 3.87 -17.87 -12.08
N VAL A 147 5.12 -17.44 -11.93
CA VAL A 147 5.51 -16.29 -11.09
C VAL A 147 4.92 -15.02 -11.69
N PHE A 148 5.07 -14.84 -13.00
CA PHE A 148 4.54 -13.68 -13.72
C PHE A 148 3.03 -13.56 -13.57
N ASP A 149 2.30 -14.68 -13.78
CA ASP A 149 0.85 -14.76 -13.64
C ASP A 149 0.42 -14.42 -12.22
N LYS A 150 1.07 -15.03 -11.23
CA LYS A 150 0.79 -14.77 -9.81
C LYS A 150 0.99 -13.28 -9.49
N CYS A 151 2.06 -12.68 -9.99
CA CYS A 151 2.39 -11.29 -9.74
C CYS A 151 1.41 -10.30 -10.37
N LEU A 152 0.93 -10.55 -11.60
CA LEU A 152 0.06 -9.62 -12.33
C LEU A 152 -1.44 -9.86 -12.11
N PHE A 153 -1.87 -11.12 -11.96
CA PHE A 153 -3.28 -11.51 -11.90
C PHE A 153 -3.67 -12.11 -10.54
N GLY A 154 -2.70 -12.31 -9.65
CA GLY A 154 -2.96 -12.80 -8.29
C GLY A 154 -3.48 -14.24 -8.27
N ALA A 155 -4.76 -14.38 -7.94
CA ALA A 155 -5.44 -15.68 -7.89
C ALA A 155 -6.55 -15.79 -8.94
N LEU A 156 -6.69 -14.79 -9.82
CA LEU A 156 -7.68 -14.81 -10.88
C LEU A 156 -7.23 -15.76 -12.00
N THR A 157 -8.17 -16.56 -12.47
CA THR A 157 -8.00 -17.41 -13.65
C THR A 157 -8.15 -16.59 -14.93
N PRO A 158 -7.59 -17.03 -16.09
CA PRO A 158 -7.74 -16.30 -17.34
C PRO A 158 -9.21 -15.99 -17.72
N PRO A 159 -10.20 -16.90 -17.53
CA PRO A 159 -11.61 -16.57 -17.75
C PRO A 159 -12.12 -15.44 -16.85
N GLU A 160 -11.73 -15.41 -15.57
CA GLU A 160 -12.11 -14.32 -14.65
C GLU A 160 -11.45 -12.99 -15.01
N VAL A 161 -10.20 -13.02 -15.50
CA VAL A 161 -9.53 -11.82 -16.01
C VAL A 161 -10.27 -11.27 -17.24
N LYS A 162 -10.65 -12.16 -18.17
CA LYS A 162 -11.45 -11.77 -19.34
C LYS A 162 -12.82 -11.20 -18.92
N GLU A 163 -13.52 -11.88 -18.02
CA GLU A 163 -14.81 -11.45 -17.45
C GLU A 163 -14.70 -10.03 -16.87
N TYR A 164 -13.63 -9.75 -16.10
CA TYR A 164 -13.37 -8.42 -15.56
C TYR A 164 -13.28 -7.32 -16.62
N TRP A 165 -12.50 -7.53 -17.68
CA TRP A 165 -12.32 -6.52 -18.73
C TRP A 165 -13.56 -6.33 -19.60
N ASP A 166 -14.25 -7.42 -19.96
CA ASP A 166 -15.52 -7.35 -20.70
C ASP A 166 -16.61 -6.63 -19.88
N HIS A 167 -16.62 -6.88 -18.57
CA HIS A 167 -17.53 -6.19 -17.65
C HIS A 167 -17.23 -4.69 -17.58
N LEU A 168 -15.95 -4.30 -17.50
CA LEU A 168 -15.54 -2.90 -17.52
C LEU A 168 -15.92 -2.19 -18.82
N GLU A 169 -15.75 -2.84 -19.98
CA GLU A 169 -16.15 -2.27 -21.26
C GLU A 169 -17.65 -1.96 -21.32
N THR A 170 -18.46 -2.83 -20.71
CA THR A 170 -19.92 -2.70 -20.69
C THR A 170 -20.41 -1.66 -19.68
N HIS A 171 -19.74 -1.54 -18.53
CA HIS A 171 -20.23 -0.74 -17.39
C HIS A 171 -19.46 0.55 -17.13
N THR A 172 -18.37 0.81 -17.85
CA THR A 172 -17.54 1.99 -17.64
C THR A 172 -17.11 2.64 -18.97
N ASN A 173 -17.25 3.97 -19.04
CA ASN A 173 -16.95 4.73 -20.26
C ASN A 173 -15.46 4.88 -20.55
N TRP A 174 -14.61 4.76 -19.53
CA TRP A 174 -13.17 4.99 -19.70
C TRP A 174 -12.50 3.83 -20.43
N PHE A 175 -12.93 2.59 -20.16
CA PHE A 175 -12.27 1.40 -20.73
C PHE A 175 -12.69 1.15 -22.17
N SER A 176 -13.95 1.40 -22.52
CA SER A 176 -14.43 1.24 -23.91
C SER A 176 -13.62 2.06 -24.91
N ASN A 177 -13.19 3.26 -24.50
CA ASN A 177 -12.35 4.16 -25.31
C ASN A 177 -10.84 3.96 -25.08
N HIS A 178 -10.44 3.04 -24.19
CA HIS A 178 -9.04 2.80 -23.88
C HIS A 178 -8.40 1.91 -24.95
N PRO A 179 -7.17 2.19 -25.45
CA PRO A 179 -6.52 1.36 -26.49
C PRO A 179 -6.44 -0.14 -26.16
N ALA A 180 -6.36 -0.47 -24.88
CA ALA A 180 -6.34 -1.85 -24.39
C ALA A 180 -7.67 -2.62 -24.59
N SER A 181 -8.80 -1.95 -24.83
CA SER A 181 -10.07 -2.64 -25.15
C SER A 181 -9.96 -3.43 -26.46
N ALA A 182 -9.17 -2.95 -27.41
CA ALA A 182 -8.93 -3.62 -28.69
C ALA A 182 -7.91 -4.77 -28.61
N TRP A 183 -7.34 -5.06 -27.43
CA TRP A 183 -6.38 -6.16 -27.30
C TRP A 183 -7.07 -7.52 -27.48
N HIS A 184 -6.51 -8.35 -28.35
CA HIS A 184 -7.13 -9.60 -28.82
C HIS A 184 -7.32 -10.65 -27.71
N ASP A 185 -6.41 -10.74 -26.74
CA ASP A 185 -6.52 -11.68 -25.60
C ASP A 185 -6.69 -10.94 -24.28
N ARG A 186 -7.93 -10.57 -23.97
CA ARG A 186 -8.29 -9.93 -22.69
C ARG A 186 -8.08 -10.84 -21.48
N SER A 187 -7.94 -12.16 -21.65
CA SER A 187 -7.67 -13.08 -20.54
C SER A 187 -6.26 -12.92 -19.95
N ARG A 188 -5.38 -12.20 -20.67
CA ARG A 188 -3.99 -11.92 -20.29
C ARG A 188 -3.66 -10.42 -20.30
N LEU A 189 -4.69 -9.57 -20.21
CA LEU A 189 -4.53 -8.13 -20.10
C LEU A 189 -4.31 -7.73 -18.64
N ALA A 190 -3.12 -7.23 -18.31
CA ALA A 190 -2.76 -6.79 -16.96
C ALA A 190 -2.93 -5.27 -16.81
N GLY A 191 -3.81 -4.86 -15.91
CA GLY A 191 -3.94 -3.45 -15.50
C GLY A 191 -2.92 -3.11 -14.42
N VAL A 192 -2.18 -2.03 -14.60
CA VAL A 192 -1.18 -1.54 -13.63
C VAL A 192 -1.41 -0.08 -13.29
N ALA A 193 -1.18 0.25 -12.03
CA ALA A 193 -1.28 1.59 -11.47
C ALA A 193 0.05 2.04 -10.91
N THR A 194 0.33 3.35 -10.93
CA THR A 194 1.42 3.92 -10.12
C THR A 194 0.99 4.03 -8.66
N TYR A 195 1.94 3.89 -7.75
CA TYR A 195 1.73 4.11 -6.32
C TYR A 195 2.74 5.12 -5.77
N GLY A 196 2.30 6.05 -4.93
CA GLY A 196 3.18 7.03 -4.29
C GLY A 196 2.86 7.26 -2.81
N ASP A 197 3.90 7.34 -1.97
CA ASP A 197 3.77 7.58 -0.54
C ASP A 197 5.08 8.11 0.06
N GLU A 198 5.04 8.49 1.34
CA GLU A 198 6.20 8.87 2.15
C GLU A 198 6.31 7.95 3.37
N VAL A 199 7.54 7.57 3.72
CA VAL A 199 7.78 6.75 4.92
C VAL A 199 8.82 7.36 5.82
N GLN A 200 8.51 7.43 7.11
CA GLN A 200 9.47 7.86 8.11
C GLN A 200 10.53 6.79 8.30
N ALA A 201 11.70 7.00 7.68
CA ALA A 201 12.85 6.14 7.87
C ALA A 201 13.59 6.55 9.15
N TYR A 202 14.25 7.70 9.17
CA TYR A 202 15.17 8.03 10.25
C TYR A 202 14.56 9.02 11.24
N ARG A 203 14.05 8.50 12.37
CA ARG A 203 13.56 9.35 13.46
C ARG A 203 14.69 10.26 13.96
N ASN A 204 14.40 11.57 14.03
CA ASN A 204 15.32 12.60 14.51
C ASN A 204 16.59 12.81 13.66
N SER A 205 16.57 12.45 12.37
CA SER A 205 17.62 12.83 11.43
C SER A 205 17.09 13.79 10.37
N GLU A 206 17.99 14.58 9.79
CA GLU A 206 17.70 15.50 8.68
C GLU A 206 17.10 14.77 7.46
N CYS A 207 17.50 13.52 7.20
CA CYS A 207 16.93 12.69 6.15
C CYS A 207 15.45 12.30 6.38
N GLY A 208 14.93 12.50 7.60
CA GLY A 208 13.52 12.49 8.01
C GLY A 208 12.61 11.41 7.42
N ALA A 209 12.16 11.62 6.20
CA ALA A 209 11.27 10.77 5.43
C ALA A 209 11.89 10.39 4.06
N VAL A 210 11.46 9.23 3.56
CA VAL A 210 11.82 8.72 2.25
C VAL A 210 10.54 8.72 1.41
N ALA A 211 10.56 9.43 0.29
CA ALA A 211 9.51 9.37 -0.71
C ALA A 211 9.67 8.06 -1.50
N VAL A 212 8.55 7.41 -1.81
CA VAL A 212 8.49 6.13 -2.50
C VAL A 212 7.62 6.28 -3.74
N CYS A 213 8.16 5.89 -4.89
CA CYS A 213 7.38 5.66 -6.10
C CYS A 213 7.43 4.16 -6.44
N ALA A 214 6.28 3.59 -6.71
CA ALA A 214 6.10 2.18 -7.04
C ALA A 214 5.07 2.02 -8.17
N PHE A 215 4.89 0.79 -8.64
CA PHE A 215 3.71 0.41 -9.40
C PHE A 215 3.08 -0.85 -8.80
N THR A 216 1.83 -1.10 -9.13
CA THR A 216 1.03 -2.20 -8.61
C THR A 216 0.10 -2.73 -9.71
N PRO A 217 -0.06 -4.04 -9.89
CA PRO A 217 -1.09 -4.59 -10.75
C PRO A 217 -2.42 -4.62 -9.99
N ASP A 218 -3.49 -4.19 -10.67
CA ASP A 218 -4.82 -4.11 -10.07
C ASP A 218 -5.32 -5.51 -9.71
N LEU A 219 -5.16 -6.46 -10.63
CA LEU A 219 -5.73 -7.81 -10.53
C LEU A 219 -5.06 -8.69 -9.46
N ALA A 220 -3.91 -8.28 -8.95
CA ALA A 220 -3.21 -8.96 -7.86
C ALA A 220 -3.61 -8.50 -6.45
N TYR A 221 -4.79 -7.90 -6.29
CA TYR A 221 -5.20 -7.25 -5.04
C TYR A 221 -5.18 -8.13 -3.77
N LYS A 222 -5.30 -9.46 -3.93
CA LYS A 222 -5.24 -10.46 -2.85
C LYS A 222 -3.82 -10.92 -2.49
N ASN A 223 -2.81 -10.52 -3.25
CA ASN A 223 -1.44 -10.92 -2.97
C ASN A 223 -0.88 -10.25 -1.71
N ASP A 224 0.14 -10.90 -1.15
CA ASP A 224 1.04 -10.27 -0.18
C ASP A 224 1.61 -8.96 -0.75
N PRO A 225 1.86 -7.92 0.08
CA PRO A 225 2.44 -6.67 -0.37
C PRO A 225 3.66 -6.80 -1.29
N CYS A 226 4.56 -7.77 -1.04
CA CYS A 226 5.78 -7.97 -1.85
C CYS A 226 5.49 -8.49 -3.27
N ASN A 227 4.36 -9.17 -3.44
CA ASN A 227 3.90 -9.74 -4.71
C ASN A 227 2.81 -8.88 -5.37
N ARG A 228 2.61 -7.64 -4.89
CA ARG A 228 1.64 -6.68 -5.42
C ARG A 228 2.28 -5.32 -5.70
N TYR A 229 3.12 -4.81 -4.81
CA TYR A 229 3.75 -3.50 -4.99
C TYR A 229 5.22 -3.66 -5.40
N TYR A 230 5.63 -2.92 -6.41
CA TYR A 230 6.97 -2.98 -6.97
C TYR A 230 7.61 -1.59 -6.93
N PRO A 231 8.59 -1.35 -6.04
CA PRO A 231 9.22 -0.05 -5.94
C PRO A 231 9.99 0.26 -7.21
N ILE A 232 9.73 1.43 -7.77
CA ILE A 232 10.44 1.99 -8.91
C ILE A 232 11.66 2.73 -8.41
N CYS A 233 11.45 3.71 -7.53
CA CYS A 233 12.54 4.50 -6.96
C CYS A 233 12.13 5.06 -5.60
N LEU A 234 13.15 5.41 -4.82
CA LEU A 234 13.00 6.00 -3.51
C LEU A 234 14.06 7.08 -3.35
N TRP A 235 13.75 8.17 -2.68
CA TRP A 235 14.73 9.21 -2.33
C TRP A 235 14.42 9.81 -0.97
N SER A 236 15.44 10.32 -0.29
CA SER A 236 15.21 11.09 0.93
C SER A 236 14.62 12.45 0.55
N GLU A 237 13.55 12.85 1.21
CA GLU A 237 12.91 14.16 1.01
C GLU A 237 13.85 15.32 1.35
N HIS A 238 14.89 15.06 2.14
CA HIS A 238 15.93 16.03 2.46
C HIS A 238 16.78 16.45 1.26
N HIS A 239 16.87 15.59 0.24
CA HIS A 239 17.53 15.86 -1.03
C HIS A 239 16.53 16.22 -2.14
N GLU A 240 15.24 16.28 -1.83
CA GLU A 240 14.21 16.60 -2.81
C GLU A 240 14.15 18.11 -3.12
N CYS A 241 13.94 18.44 -4.39
CA CYS A 241 13.54 19.77 -4.83
C CYS A 241 12.26 19.69 -5.67
N GLU A 242 11.70 20.84 -6.04
CA GLU A 242 10.47 20.93 -6.85
C GLU A 242 10.52 20.22 -8.21
N HIS A 243 11.71 19.86 -8.69
CA HIS A 243 11.92 19.17 -9.97
C HIS A 243 12.07 17.66 -9.84
N THR A 244 12.44 17.15 -8.65
CA THR A 244 12.88 15.77 -8.45
C THR A 244 11.81 14.77 -8.90
N TYR A 245 10.56 15.01 -8.51
CA TYR A 245 9.44 14.14 -8.88
C TYR A 245 9.20 14.09 -10.38
N ASN A 246 9.10 15.25 -11.04
CA ASN A 246 8.83 15.34 -12.47
C ASN A 246 9.97 14.73 -13.31
N ASP A 247 11.21 14.96 -12.91
CA ASP A 247 12.38 14.36 -13.54
C ASP A 247 12.35 12.83 -13.40
N ALA A 248 11.98 12.30 -12.22
CA ALA A 248 11.83 10.86 -12.03
C ALA A 248 10.69 10.29 -12.89
N MET A 249 9.51 10.92 -12.86
CA MET A 249 8.33 10.49 -13.59
C MET A 249 8.52 10.51 -15.11
N LYS A 250 9.38 11.38 -15.65
CA LYS A 250 9.75 11.35 -17.08
C LYS A 250 10.23 9.96 -17.52
N TYR A 251 11.06 9.29 -16.70
CA TYR A 251 11.56 7.95 -17.02
C TYR A 251 10.49 6.87 -16.82
N VAL A 252 9.65 7.02 -15.78
CA VAL A 252 8.54 6.11 -15.48
C VAL A 252 7.49 6.13 -16.60
N VAL A 253 7.05 7.31 -17.01
CA VAL A 253 6.09 7.49 -18.11
C VAL A 253 6.66 6.94 -19.42
N ARG A 254 7.94 7.18 -19.72
CA ARG A 254 8.59 6.59 -20.90
C ARG A 254 8.60 5.06 -20.85
N SER A 255 8.84 4.48 -19.68
CA SER A 255 8.77 3.03 -19.49
C SER A 255 7.36 2.50 -19.74
N PHE A 256 6.33 3.11 -19.14
CA PHE A 256 4.95 2.67 -19.36
C PHE A 256 4.50 2.84 -20.80
N ARG A 257 4.82 3.96 -21.46
CA ARG A 257 4.52 4.16 -22.89
C ARG A 257 5.05 3.02 -23.75
N ARG A 258 6.27 2.55 -23.49
CA ARG A 258 6.86 1.42 -24.21
C ARG A 258 6.19 0.08 -23.87
N LEU A 259 5.73 -0.12 -22.62
CA LEU A 259 5.02 -1.33 -22.21
C LEU A 259 3.62 -1.43 -22.83
N MET A 260 2.96 -0.28 -22.99
CA MET A 260 1.60 -0.17 -23.51
C MET A 260 1.55 -0.04 -25.04
N ASP A 261 2.70 0.14 -25.69
CA ASP A 261 2.77 0.22 -27.14
C ASP A 261 2.42 -1.15 -27.74
N PRO A 262 1.31 -1.29 -28.49
CA PRO A 262 0.90 -2.57 -29.06
C PRO A 262 1.87 -3.07 -30.13
N THR A 263 2.73 -2.21 -30.67
CA THR A 263 3.76 -2.57 -31.65
C THR A 263 5.05 -3.06 -30.99
N ALA A 264 5.23 -2.81 -29.69
CA ALA A 264 6.41 -3.24 -28.96
C ALA A 264 6.35 -4.73 -28.66
N THR A 265 7.37 -5.48 -29.10
CA THR A 265 7.51 -6.90 -28.78
C THR A 265 8.23 -7.09 -27.45
N TRP A 266 7.55 -7.75 -26.52
CA TRP A 266 8.13 -8.23 -25.26
C TRP A 266 8.13 -9.77 -25.23
N PRO A 267 8.95 -10.42 -24.38
CA PRO A 267 8.99 -11.87 -24.29
C PRO A 267 7.63 -12.53 -24.02
N TRP A 268 6.73 -11.83 -23.32
CA TRP A 268 5.37 -12.29 -23.01
C TRP A 268 4.32 -11.93 -24.07
N THR A 269 4.62 -11.02 -25.01
CA THR A 269 3.67 -10.60 -26.04
C THR A 269 3.28 -11.76 -26.96
N ALA A 270 4.25 -12.62 -27.31
CA ALA A 270 4.00 -13.83 -28.11
C ALA A 270 3.07 -14.83 -27.39
N GLU A 271 2.97 -14.73 -26.07
CA GLU A 271 2.04 -15.50 -25.26
C GLU A 271 0.71 -14.77 -25.01
N GLY A 272 0.42 -13.68 -25.72
CA GLY A 272 -0.85 -12.94 -25.63
C GLY A 272 -0.95 -11.95 -24.47
N TYR A 273 0.09 -11.81 -23.64
CA TYR A 273 0.08 -10.86 -22.53
C TYR A 273 0.24 -9.43 -23.01
N HIS A 274 -0.51 -8.52 -22.39
CA HIS A 274 -0.35 -7.07 -22.56
C HIS A 274 -0.48 -6.35 -21.22
N VAL A 275 0.22 -5.22 -21.08
CA VAL A 275 0.22 -4.42 -19.86
C VAL A 275 -0.34 -3.05 -20.19
N THR A 276 -1.38 -2.65 -19.46
CA THR A 276 -2.05 -1.37 -19.63
C THR A 276 -2.00 -0.56 -18.34
N PHE A 277 -1.76 0.75 -18.45
CA PHE A 277 -1.88 1.67 -17.32
C PHE A 277 -3.34 1.98 -17.05
N THR A 278 -3.77 1.93 -15.79
CA THR A 278 -5.19 2.08 -15.41
C THR A 278 -5.43 3.24 -14.46
N SER A 279 -4.52 3.49 -13.51
CA SER A 279 -4.75 4.48 -12.46
C SER A 279 -3.48 4.94 -11.75
N ALA A 280 -3.64 5.94 -10.88
CA ALA A 280 -2.64 6.34 -9.91
C ALA A 280 -3.23 6.24 -8.50
N GLN A 281 -2.44 5.67 -7.60
CA GLN A 281 -2.81 5.36 -6.22
C GLN A 281 -1.74 5.93 -5.27
N GLY A 282 -2.07 6.11 -4.00
CA GLY A 282 -1.12 6.66 -3.04
C GLY A 282 -1.76 7.34 -1.85
N ASP A 283 -0.92 7.80 -0.94
CA ASP A 283 -1.39 8.69 0.12
C ASP A 283 -1.91 10.00 -0.49
N LEU A 284 -3.07 10.45 -0.02
CA LEU A 284 -3.75 11.62 -0.58
C LEU A 284 -2.92 12.90 -0.46
N LYS A 285 -2.15 13.07 0.62
CA LYS A 285 -1.25 14.23 0.76
C LYS A 285 -0.18 14.16 -0.33
N TRP A 286 0.44 13.00 -0.49
CA TRP A 286 1.47 12.78 -1.49
C TRP A 286 0.94 13.00 -2.91
N LEU A 287 -0.20 12.41 -3.26
CA LEU A 287 -0.80 12.58 -4.59
C LEU A 287 -1.14 14.05 -4.88
N ASN A 288 -1.70 14.78 -3.91
CA ASN A 288 -2.04 16.18 -4.12
C ASN A 288 -0.79 17.04 -4.32
N GLU A 289 0.28 16.78 -3.56
CA GLU A 289 1.54 17.52 -3.68
C GLU A 289 2.28 17.21 -4.99
N LYS A 290 2.27 15.95 -5.44
CA LYS A 290 3.07 15.53 -6.61
C LYS A 290 2.32 15.60 -7.94
N MET A 291 1.02 15.37 -7.94
CA MET A 291 0.19 15.35 -9.17
C MET A 291 -0.60 16.64 -9.38
N GLY A 292 -0.48 17.62 -8.49
CA GLY A 292 -1.18 18.90 -8.61
C GLY A 292 -2.69 18.81 -8.42
N LEU A 293 -3.18 17.75 -7.75
CA LEU A 293 -4.59 17.62 -7.40
C LEU A 293 -5.01 18.68 -6.38
N HIS A 294 -6.30 18.98 -6.31
CA HIS A 294 -6.86 19.89 -5.32
C HIS A 294 -6.38 19.55 -3.92
N ASN A 295 -5.84 20.54 -3.21
CA ASN A 295 -5.33 20.31 -1.86
C ASN A 295 -6.49 19.90 -0.95
N PHE A 296 -6.39 18.72 -0.32
CA PHE A 296 -7.46 18.20 0.55
C PHE A 296 -7.74 19.12 1.76
N ARG A 297 -6.83 20.03 2.10
CA ARG A 297 -7.00 21.03 3.16
C ARG A 297 -7.80 22.25 2.70
N SER A 298 -7.83 22.55 1.41
CA SER A 298 -8.59 23.67 0.85
C SER A 298 -10.11 23.45 0.95
N ASN A 299 -10.90 24.50 0.71
CA ASN A 299 -12.36 24.37 0.67
C ASN A 299 -12.83 23.58 -0.56
N ASN A 300 -12.19 23.80 -1.72
CA ASN A 300 -12.39 23.03 -2.96
C ASN A 300 -11.44 21.83 -2.95
N PHE A 301 -11.80 20.78 -2.22
CA PHE A 301 -10.87 19.70 -1.91
C PHE A 301 -10.95 18.51 -2.87
N CYS A 302 -12.09 18.32 -3.55
CA CYS A 302 -12.32 17.19 -4.44
C CYS A 302 -11.84 17.56 -5.85
N SER A 303 -11.06 16.69 -6.50
CA SER A 303 -10.67 16.87 -7.91
C SER A 303 -11.59 16.13 -8.89
N ARG A 304 -12.75 15.68 -8.42
CA ARG A 304 -13.72 14.98 -9.26
C ARG A 304 -15.02 15.74 -9.40
N CYS A 305 -15.47 16.41 -8.34
CA CYS A 305 -16.72 17.14 -8.34
C CYS A 305 -16.59 18.49 -7.64
N THR A 306 -17.67 19.26 -7.65
CA THR A 306 -17.73 20.62 -7.10
C THR A 306 -17.93 20.70 -5.58
N CYS A 307 -17.94 19.57 -4.87
CA CYS A 307 -18.15 19.53 -3.41
C CYS A 307 -17.15 20.39 -2.64
N LYS A 308 -17.65 21.16 -1.67
CA LYS A 308 -16.87 22.04 -0.79
C LYS A 308 -16.88 21.54 0.65
N LYS A 309 -15.88 21.92 1.46
CA LYS A 309 -15.95 21.64 2.92
C LYS A 309 -17.05 22.45 3.59
N THR A 310 -17.18 23.70 3.18
CA THR A 310 -18.16 24.66 3.66
C THR A 310 -18.71 25.42 2.48
N ALA A 311 -20.03 25.48 2.37
CA ALA A 311 -20.78 26.18 1.33
C ALA A 311 -22.00 26.86 1.97
N GLU A 312 -22.52 27.91 1.33
CA GLU A 312 -23.75 28.58 1.76
C GLU A 312 -24.94 27.62 1.67
N ASN A 313 -25.01 26.87 0.58
CA ASN A 313 -25.94 25.76 0.43
C ASN A 313 -25.33 24.49 1.03
N VAL A 314 -25.97 23.93 2.05
CA VAL A 314 -25.52 22.69 2.72
C VAL A 314 -25.45 21.50 1.78
N TYR A 315 -26.24 21.49 0.70
CA TYR A 315 -26.23 20.43 -0.31
C TYR A 315 -24.95 20.44 -1.16
N ASP A 316 -24.22 21.55 -1.21
CA ASP A 316 -22.94 21.65 -1.92
C ASP A 316 -21.73 21.30 -1.03
N SER A 317 -22.00 20.89 0.22
CA SER A 317 -20.97 20.70 1.24
C SER A 317 -20.68 19.22 1.57
N LEU A 318 -19.56 18.99 2.27
CA LEU A 318 -19.07 17.69 2.72
C LEU A 318 -20.07 16.90 3.59
N THR A 319 -21.10 17.54 4.15
CA THR A 319 -22.15 16.86 4.93
C THR A 319 -23.23 16.22 4.06
N ASN A 320 -23.30 16.56 2.77
CA ASN A 320 -24.30 15.99 1.87
C ASN A 320 -23.87 14.61 1.33
N PHE A 321 -24.35 13.57 2.01
CA PHE A 321 -24.20 12.18 1.57
C PHE A 321 -25.51 11.66 0.95
N SER A 322 -25.97 12.37 -0.09
CA SER A 322 -27.16 12.02 -0.86
C SER A 322 -27.03 10.65 -1.52
N SER A 323 -28.17 9.98 -1.74
CA SER A 323 -28.25 8.78 -2.58
C SER A 323 -28.16 9.10 -4.07
N ASP A 324 -28.30 10.38 -4.45
CA ASP A 324 -28.19 10.82 -5.83
C ASP A 324 -26.70 10.93 -6.23
N PRO A 325 -26.22 10.13 -7.20
CA PRO A 325 -24.83 10.20 -7.66
C PRO A 325 -24.47 11.51 -8.35
N THR A 326 -25.47 12.30 -8.78
CA THR A 326 -25.31 13.60 -9.46
C THR A 326 -25.41 14.79 -8.51
N ALA A 327 -25.56 14.55 -7.20
CA ALA A 327 -25.68 15.60 -6.18
C ALA A 327 -24.50 16.59 -6.18
N PHE A 328 -23.33 16.17 -6.70
CA PHE A 328 -22.22 17.06 -6.99
C PHE A 328 -21.85 16.93 -8.46
N PRO A 329 -22.04 17.99 -9.27
CA PRO A 329 -21.58 18.01 -10.66
C PRO A 329 -20.09 17.66 -10.77
N GLU A 330 -19.74 16.88 -11.80
CA GLU A 330 -18.35 16.58 -12.12
C GLU A 330 -17.61 17.88 -12.49
N GLN A 331 -16.33 17.96 -12.14
CA GLN A 331 -15.51 19.10 -12.57
C GLN A 331 -15.17 18.95 -14.05
N ASP A 332 -15.30 20.07 -14.77
CA ASP A 332 -14.85 20.16 -16.15
C ASP A 332 -13.38 20.59 -16.18
N TYR A 333 -12.53 19.74 -16.75
CA TYR A 333 -11.10 19.99 -16.94
C TYR A 333 -10.75 20.27 -18.41
N THR A 334 -11.72 20.38 -19.32
CA THR A 334 -11.48 20.56 -20.75
C THR A 334 -10.70 21.83 -21.08
N GLU A 335 -10.92 22.91 -20.32
CA GLU A 335 -10.23 24.21 -20.49
C GLU A 335 -9.05 24.43 -19.55
N VAL A 336 -8.76 23.47 -18.66
CA VAL A 336 -7.64 23.62 -17.72
C VAL A 336 -6.34 23.39 -18.48
N ASP A 337 -5.58 24.47 -18.69
CA ASP A 337 -4.20 24.37 -19.16
C ASP A 337 -3.40 23.55 -18.15
N MET A 338 -3.15 22.28 -18.51
CA MET A 338 -2.31 21.35 -17.76
C MET A 338 -0.82 21.73 -17.83
N GLY A 339 -0.49 22.92 -18.34
CA GLY A 339 0.80 23.57 -18.38
C GLY A 339 1.56 23.55 -17.05
N ALA A 340 2.88 23.53 -17.15
CA ALA A 340 3.82 23.18 -16.08
C ALA A 340 3.60 23.93 -14.75
N GLY A 341 2.86 23.32 -13.83
CA GLY A 341 2.97 23.47 -12.38
C GLY A 341 2.93 24.91 -11.86
N VAL A 342 1.76 25.54 -11.88
CA VAL A 342 1.50 26.81 -11.19
C VAL A 342 1.37 26.57 -9.67
N TYR A 343 2.49 26.32 -8.97
CA TYR A 343 2.49 26.22 -7.50
C TYR A 343 3.75 26.78 -6.82
N LYS A 344 4.52 27.64 -7.50
CA LYS A 344 5.85 28.07 -7.02
C LYS A 344 5.84 28.93 -5.74
N ASP A 345 4.90 29.86 -5.55
CA ASP A 345 5.11 30.89 -4.50
C ASP A 345 4.32 30.70 -3.20
N LYS A 346 3.24 29.91 -3.23
CA LYS A 346 2.40 29.69 -2.03
C LYS A 346 2.84 28.47 -1.22
N LEU A 347 3.47 27.47 -1.86
CA LEU A 347 3.82 26.20 -1.22
C LEU A 347 4.99 26.34 -0.24
N ALA A 348 6.02 27.12 -0.57
CA ALA A 348 7.19 27.33 0.29
C ALA A 348 6.84 27.97 1.65
N LYS A 349 5.89 28.93 1.68
CA LYS A 349 5.41 29.56 2.92
C LYS A 349 4.54 28.61 3.76
N VAL A 350 3.71 27.79 3.10
CA VAL A 350 2.85 26.80 3.77
C VAL A 350 3.68 25.64 4.34
N LEU A 351 4.70 25.16 3.61
CA LEU A 351 5.60 24.09 4.06
C LEU A 351 6.45 24.53 5.26
N LYS A 352 6.98 25.77 5.27
CA LYS A 352 7.70 26.32 6.44
C LYS A 352 6.81 26.42 7.69
N ARG A 353 5.54 26.82 7.53
CA ARG A 353 4.58 26.90 8.65
C ARG A 353 4.14 25.50 9.14
N ALA A 354 3.88 24.58 8.22
CA ALA A 354 3.54 23.19 8.53
C ALA A 354 4.69 22.45 9.23
N HIS A 355 5.95 22.72 8.84
CA HIS A 355 7.13 22.16 9.51
C HIS A 355 7.24 22.65 10.96
N ARG A 356 7.03 23.94 11.22
CA ARG A 356 7.01 24.51 12.58
C ARG A 356 5.89 23.92 13.44
N ASP A 357 4.68 23.84 12.90
CA ASP A 357 3.52 23.33 13.63
C ASP A 357 3.62 21.80 13.88
N PHE A 358 4.28 21.06 12.97
CA PHE A 358 4.64 19.65 13.16
C PHE A 358 5.69 19.44 14.28
N LEU A 359 6.70 20.31 14.38
CA LEU A 359 7.67 20.29 15.49
C LEU A 359 7.01 20.59 16.86
N LEU A 360 5.99 21.46 16.89
CA LEU A 360 5.17 21.76 18.07
C LEU A 360 4.27 20.58 18.47
N PHE A 361 3.60 19.95 17.50
CA PHE A 361 2.79 18.76 17.73
C PHE A 361 3.62 17.59 18.29
N LYS A 362 4.87 17.45 17.84
CA LYS A 362 5.82 16.41 18.27
C LYS A 362 6.24 16.52 19.74
N LYS A 363 6.08 17.69 20.39
CA LYS A 363 6.43 17.89 21.80
C LYS A 363 5.39 17.36 22.79
N LEU A 364 4.17 17.00 22.35
CA LEU A 364 3.02 17.00 23.27
C LEU A 364 2.38 15.66 23.67
N ARG A 365 2.67 14.47 23.11
CA ARG A 365 1.96 13.24 23.58
C ARG A 365 2.75 11.92 23.57
N GLY A 366 2.86 11.32 24.75
CA GLY A 366 3.25 9.93 25.02
C GLY A 366 2.06 8.95 25.12
N MET A 367 1.10 9.01 24.19
CA MET A 367 -0.13 8.19 24.22
C MET A 367 -0.11 6.97 23.26
N GLN A 368 1.06 6.55 22.75
CA GLN A 368 1.14 5.49 21.73
C GLN A 368 0.98 4.05 22.25
N CYS A 369 0.68 3.80 23.53
CA CYS A 369 0.72 2.46 24.12
C CYS A 369 -0.58 1.63 23.99
N PHE A 370 -1.64 2.13 23.35
CA PHE A 370 -2.87 1.37 23.17
C PHE A 370 -2.89 0.64 21.82
N PRO A 371 -3.08 -0.70 21.77
CA PRO A 371 -3.12 -1.46 20.51
C PRO A 371 -4.14 -0.94 19.48
N SER A 372 -5.27 -0.39 19.93
CA SER A 372 -6.26 0.26 19.07
C SER A 372 -5.72 1.51 18.36
N LEU A 373 -4.81 2.26 19.00
CA LEU A 373 -4.17 3.46 18.45
C LEU A 373 -2.96 3.16 17.56
N GLN A 374 -2.45 1.93 17.57
CA GLN A 374 -1.37 1.46 16.69
C GLN A 374 -1.89 0.67 15.49
N SER A 375 -3.18 0.34 15.46
CA SER A 375 -3.76 -0.41 14.36
C SER A 375 -3.83 0.44 13.08
N LYS A 376 -3.22 -0.08 12.03
CA LYS A 376 -3.30 0.41 10.65
C LYS A 376 -3.59 -0.77 9.73
N ALA A 377 -3.98 -0.54 8.49
CA ALA A 377 -4.14 -1.58 7.48
C ALA A 377 -5.08 -2.73 7.92
N ALA A 378 -4.69 -3.98 7.62
CA ALA A 378 -5.47 -5.18 7.90
C ALA A 378 -5.89 -5.35 9.37
N PRO A 379 -5.03 -5.08 10.39
CA PRO A 379 -5.47 -5.03 11.78
C PRO A 379 -6.64 -4.08 12.06
N GLY A 380 -6.72 -2.94 11.37
CA GLY A 380 -7.83 -1.99 11.50
C GLY A 380 -9.19 -2.59 11.09
N LYS A 381 -9.19 -3.48 10.10
CA LYS A 381 -10.38 -4.22 9.68
C LYS A 381 -10.86 -5.20 10.76
N ILE A 382 -9.94 -5.98 11.34
CA ILE A 382 -10.27 -6.93 12.43
C ILE A 382 -10.85 -6.18 13.63
N LEU A 383 -10.24 -5.04 13.99
CA LEU A 383 -10.76 -4.20 15.07
C LEU A 383 -12.12 -3.59 14.75
N THR A 384 -12.42 -3.31 13.48
CA THR A 384 -13.75 -2.84 13.07
C THR A 384 -14.82 -3.89 13.38
N HIS A 385 -14.57 -5.16 13.04
CA HIS A 385 -15.48 -6.27 13.36
C HIS A 385 -15.77 -6.37 14.87
N TRP A 386 -14.71 -6.29 15.68
CA TRP A 386 -14.85 -6.32 17.14
C TRP A 386 -15.57 -5.07 17.68
N LEU A 387 -15.23 -3.88 17.19
CA LEU A 387 -15.83 -2.62 17.60
C LEU A 387 -17.33 -2.58 17.27
N ALA A 388 -17.75 -3.13 16.13
CA ALA A 388 -19.16 -3.20 15.77
C ALA A 388 -19.97 -3.99 16.80
N CYS A 389 -19.50 -5.18 17.19
CA CYS A 389 -20.12 -5.99 18.24
C CYS A 389 -20.16 -5.25 19.59
N ARG A 390 -19.07 -4.60 19.98
CA ARG A 390 -19.01 -3.85 21.25
C ARG A 390 -19.91 -2.63 21.26
N ALA A 391 -19.94 -1.87 20.17
CA ALA A 391 -20.78 -0.70 20.06
C ALA A 391 -22.27 -1.06 20.09
N GLN A 392 -22.66 -2.19 19.47
CA GLN A 392 -24.03 -2.70 19.57
C GLN A 392 -24.42 -3.06 21.00
N GLN A 393 -23.61 -3.87 21.70
CA GLN A 393 -23.84 -4.22 23.11
C GLN A 393 -23.97 -2.96 23.99
N TRP A 394 -23.11 -1.98 23.73
CA TRP A 394 -23.14 -0.71 24.43
C TRP A 394 -24.43 0.06 24.17
N ALA A 395 -24.95 0.06 22.93
CA ALA A 395 -26.21 0.74 22.58
C ALA A 395 -27.48 0.02 23.06
N GLU A 396 -27.38 -1.23 23.51
CA GLU A 396 -28.50 -2.04 24.04
C GLU A 396 -28.70 -1.85 25.55
N ARG A 397 -27.81 -1.14 26.25
CA ARG A 397 -27.98 -0.83 27.68
C ARG A 397 -29.21 0.04 27.93
N VAL A 398 -29.80 -0.08 29.12
CA VAL A 398 -31.04 0.62 29.50
C VAL A 398 -30.92 2.14 29.40
N ASP A 399 -29.74 2.68 29.73
CA ASP A 399 -29.40 4.10 29.70
C ASP A 399 -28.74 4.56 28.39
N ALA A 400 -28.83 3.78 27.30
CA ALA A 400 -28.22 4.14 26.03
C ALA A 400 -28.81 5.44 25.47
N THR A 401 -27.94 6.43 25.23
CA THR A 401 -28.34 7.68 24.59
C THR A 401 -28.61 7.48 23.10
N GLU A 402 -29.27 8.44 22.46
CA GLU A 402 -29.37 8.46 21.00
C GLU A 402 -28.00 8.42 20.32
N SER A 403 -27.03 9.18 20.86
CA SER A 403 -25.67 9.20 20.33
C SER A 403 -25.00 7.81 20.37
N ASP A 404 -25.21 7.02 21.42
CA ASP A 404 -24.69 5.66 21.51
C ASP A 404 -25.27 4.76 20.40
N LYS A 405 -26.56 4.89 20.13
CA LYS A 405 -27.26 4.13 19.08
C LYS A 405 -26.79 4.52 17.68
N VAL A 406 -26.51 5.81 17.45
CA VAL A 406 -25.95 6.28 16.18
C VAL A 406 -24.49 5.86 16.01
N VAL A 407 -23.67 5.88 17.07
CA VAL A 407 -22.30 5.33 17.04
C VAL A 407 -22.32 3.84 16.68
N ALA A 408 -23.18 3.05 17.34
CA ALA A 408 -23.34 1.64 17.03
C ALA A 408 -23.76 1.42 15.56
N SER A 409 -24.74 2.16 15.08
CA SER A 409 -25.19 2.10 13.68
C SER A 409 -24.09 2.48 12.69
N CYS A 410 -23.29 3.50 13.01
CA CYS A 410 -22.19 3.99 12.19
C CYS A 410 -21.10 2.93 12.02
N ILE A 411 -20.68 2.31 13.13
CA ILE A 411 -19.61 1.30 13.13
C ILE A 411 -20.11 0.00 12.52
N PHE A 412 -21.34 -0.43 12.84
CA PHE A 412 -21.97 -1.60 12.22
C PHE A 412 -22.10 -1.45 10.70
N ALA A 413 -22.52 -0.28 10.21
CA ALA A 413 -22.61 -0.04 8.77
C ALA A 413 -21.23 -0.14 8.10
N TYR A 414 -20.19 0.44 8.69
CA TYR A 414 -18.81 0.28 8.19
C TYR A 414 -18.36 -1.18 8.19
N ASP A 415 -18.70 -1.93 9.24
CA ASP A 415 -18.42 -3.35 9.35
C ASP A 415 -19.04 -4.17 8.22
N MET A 416 -20.34 -3.96 7.99
CA MET A 416 -21.10 -4.65 6.96
C MET A 416 -20.62 -4.29 5.55
N MET A 417 -20.20 -3.04 5.33
CA MET A 417 -19.53 -2.62 4.10
C MET A 417 -18.25 -3.45 3.87
N LEU A 418 -17.39 -3.57 4.89
CA LEU A 418 -16.15 -4.35 4.80
C LEU A 418 -16.38 -5.86 4.63
N ARG A 419 -17.44 -6.42 5.22
CA ARG A 419 -17.84 -7.82 5.03
C ARG A 419 -18.33 -8.07 3.61
N THR A 420 -19.15 -7.18 3.07
CA THR A 420 -19.62 -7.26 1.68
C THR A 420 -18.45 -7.32 0.70
N MET A 421 -17.39 -6.52 0.94
CA MET A 421 -16.15 -6.56 0.14
C MET A 421 -15.37 -7.88 0.25
N ASP A 422 -15.40 -8.56 1.39
CA ASP A 422 -14.71 -9.84 1.58
C ASP A 422 -15.48 -11.03 1.04
N GLU A 423 -16.81 -10.99 1.16
CA GLU A 423 -17.73 -12.01 0.66
C GLU A 423 -17.82 -11.97 -0.88
N GLY A 424 -17.74 -10.78 -1.47
CA GLY A 424 -17.83 -10.61 -2.92
C GLY A 424 -16.58 -11.05 -3.70
N ARG A 425 -16.80 -11.45 -4.96
CA ARG A 425 -15.73 -11.72 -5.93
C ARG A 425 -15.14 -10.40 -6.45
N HIS A 426 -14.41 -10.45 -7.56
CA HIS A 426 -13.86 -9.26 -8.19
C HIS A 426 -14.97 -8.38 -8.81
N ILE A 427 -16.00 -9.01 -9.37
CA ILE A 427 -17.26 -8.35 -9.76
C ILE A 427 -18.32 -8.73 -8.73
N PHE A 428 -19.03 -7.74 -8.21
CA PHE A 428 -20.17 -7.92 -7.32
C PHE A 428 -21.42 -8.37 -8.09
N THR A 429 -22.24 -9.17 -7.41
CA THR A 429 -23.66 -9.26 -7.80
C THR A 429 -24.33 -7.89 -7.63
N GLU A 430 -25.45 -7.68 -8.29
CA GLU A 430 -26.19 -6.42 -8.15
C GLU A 430 -26.62 -6.21 -6.70
N GLU A 431 -27.09 -7.29 -6.05
CA GLU A 431 -27.40 -7.31 -4.63
C GLU A 431 -26.19 -6.92 -3.76
N GLN A 432 -25.00 -7.48 -4.02
CA GLN A 432 -23.78 -7.13 -3.30
C GLN A 432 -23.39 -5.67 -3.50
N ALA A 433 -23.49 -5.15 -4.72
CA ALA A 433 -23.18 -3.75 -5.02
C ALA A 433 -24.16 -2.80 -4.31
N ASN A 434 -25.46 -3.11 -4.34
CA ASN A 434 -26.50 -2.36 -3.63
C ASN A 434 -26.33 -2.44 -2.10
N ARG A 435 -25.99 -3.62 -1.56
CA ARG A 435 -25.70 -3.81 -0.14
C ARG A 435 -24.47 -3.00 0.29
N PHE A 436 -23.41 -3.02 -0.50
CA PHE A 436 -22.22 -2.19 -0.26
C PHE A 436 -22.60 -0.70 -0.26
N GLY A 437 -23.35 -0.24 -1.27
CA GLY A 437 -23.78 1.14 -1.37
C GLY A 437 -24.66 1.58 -0.19
N TYR A 438 -25.64 0.76 0.18
CA TYR A 438 -26.53 0.99 1.33
C TYR A 438 -25.75 1.19 2.62
N PHE A 439 -24.85 0.26 2.95
CA PHE A 439 -24.08 0.34 4.19
C PHE A 439 -23.06 1.47 4.16
N THR A 440 -22.47 1.79 3.00
CA THR A 440 -21.57 2.93 2.86
C THR A 440 -22.29 4.25 3.12
N LEU A 441 -23.44 4.48 2.48
CA LEU A 441 -24.23 5.71 2.70
C LEU A 441 -24.76 5.80 4.12
N ARG A 442 -25.19 4.68 4.73
CA ARG A 442 -25.61 4.65 6.13
C ARG A 442 -24.48 5.04 7.07
N HIS A 443 -23.27 4.49 6.86
CA HIS A 443 -22.08 4.88 7.62
C HIS A 443 -21.82 6.39 7.52
N LEU A 444 -21.77 6.92 6.28
CA LEU A 444 -21.48 8.33 6.03
C LEU A 444 -22.52 9.27 6.67
N ARG A 445 -23.81 8.94 6.57
CA ARG A 445 -24.90 9.72 7.18
C ARG A 445 -24.85 9.70 8.70
N CYS A 446 -24.63 8.54 9.32
CA CYS A 446 -24.42 8.45 10.76
C CYS A 446 -23.19 9.26 11.19
N TYR A 447 -22.10 9.20 10.43
CA TYR A 447 -20.89 9.98 10.70
C TYR A 447 -21.14 11.49 10.63
N ALA A 448 -21.88 11.96 9.62
CA ALA A 448 -22.27 13.37 9.48
C ALA A 448 -23.16 13.84 10.65
N TRP A 449 -24.11 13.02 11.08
CA TRP A 449 -24.93 13.30 12.26
C TRP A 449 -24.07 13.40 13.52
N LEU A 450 -23.17 12.45 13.74
CA LEU A 450 -22.26 12.43 14.90
C LEU A 450 -21.31 13.62 14.90
N HIS A 451 -20.87 14.06 13.72
CA HIS A 451 -20.11 15.29 13.56
C HIS A 451 -20.89 16.51 14.03
N ASP A 452 -22.11 16.72 13.51
CA ASP A 452 -22.95 17.86 13.88
C ASP A 452 -23.31 17.85 15.39
N PHE A 453 -23.71 16.68 15.91
CA PHE A 453 -23.98 16.46 17.32
C PHE A 453 -22.76 16.81 18.19
N GLY A 454 -21.59 16.29 17.83
CA GLY A 454 -20.34 16.56 18.54
C GLY A 454 -19.96 18.05 18.49
N MET A 455 -20.10 18.71 17.34
CA MET A 455 -19.73 20.11 17.17
C MET A 455 -20.62 21.09 17.96
N LYS A 456 -21.89 20.72 18.20
CA LYS A 456 -22.84 21.45 19.06
C LYS A 456 -22.63 21.22 20.55
N ALA A 457 -21.94 20.14 20.95
CA ALA A 457 -21.65 19.85 22.34
C ALA A 457 -20.72 20.90 22.99
N GLN A 458 -20.81 21.07 24.31
CA GLN A 458 -19.94 21.98 25.07
C GLN A 458 -18.46 21.59 24.90
N LEU A 459 -17.54 22.57 25.02
CA LEU A 459 -16.10 22.41 24.75
C LEU A 459 -15.44 21.27 25.52
N HIS A 460 -15.92 20.97 26.73
CA HIS A 460 -15.32 19.97 27.62
C HIS A 460 -15.97 18.58 27.53
N VAL A 461 -16.98 18.40 26.68
CA VAL A 461 -17.64 17.10 26.52
C VAL A 461 -16.67 16.12 25.85
N PRO A 462 -16.34 14.98 26.49
CA PRO A 462 -15.51 13.95 25.89
C PRO A 462 -16.10 13.51 24.54
N GLY A 463 -15.25 13.38 23.53
CA GLY A 463 -15.67 12.90 22.21
C GLY A 463 -16.23 13.96 21.27
N ARG A 464 -16.34 15.23 21.68
CA ARG A 464 -16.75 16.35 20.80
C ARG A 464 -16.04 16.35 19.44
N ARG A 465 -14.75 16.01 19.40
CA ARG A 465 -13.93 15.99 18.19
C ARG A 465 -13.62 14.58 17.67
N SER A 466 -14.34 13.56 18.11
CA SER A 466 -14.11 12.17 17.66
C SER A 466 -14.63 11.91 16.25
N TRP A 467 -15.58 12.71 15.77
CA TRP A 467 -16.31 12.50 14.52
C TRP A 467 -16.07 13.65 13.54
N LEU A 468 -14.83 14.06 13.32
CA LEU A 468 -14.51 15.13 12.38
C LEU A 468 -14.75 14.69 10.94
N LEU A 469 -15.56 15.46 10.19
CA LEU A 469 -15.73 15.21 8.76
C LEU A 469 -14.44 15.54 8.02
N LEU A 470 -13.94 14.56 7.27
CA LEU A 470 -12.72 14.67 6.48
C LEU A 470 -13.03 14.44 5.00
N PRO A 471 -12.29 15.07 4.08
CA PRO A 471 -12.36 14.83 2.63
C PRO A 471 -12.43 13.35 2.22
N LYS A 472 -11.75 12.47 2.97
CA LYS A 472 -11.73 11.03 2.72
C LYS A 472 -13.14 10.40 2.75
N LEU A 473 -14.06 10.92 3.56
CA LEU A 473 -15.44 10.44 3.61
C LEU A 473 -16.21 10.77 2.32
N HIS A 474 -15.92 11.89 1.68
CA HIS A 474 -16.48 12.22 0.38
C HIS A 474 -15.87 11.40 -0.77
N HIS A 475 -14.58 11.07 -0.70
CA HIS A 475 -14.02 10.08 -1.64
C HIS A 475 -14.65 8.68 -1.45
N LEU A 476 -15.01 8.31 -0.22
CA LEU A 476 -15.79 7.09 0.03
C LEU A 476 -17.21 7.17 -0.54
N TRP A 477 -17.83 8.36 -0.56
CA TRP A 477 -19.11 8.60 -1.24
C TRP A 477 -19.00 8.39 -2.77
N HIS A 478 -17.95 8.89 -3.40
CA HIS A 478 -17.68 8.59 -4.82
C HIS A 478 -17.48 7.08 -5.06
N LEU A 479 -16.68 6.43 -4.20
CA LEU A 479 -16.44 4.99 -4.29
C LEU A 479 -17.73 4.17 -4.15
N CYS A 480 -18.66 4.60 -3.30
CA CYS A 480 -19.99 4.01 -3.17
C CYS A 480 -20.73 4.01 -4.52
N HIS A 481 -20.89 5.18 -5.13
CA HIS A 481 -21.63 5.31 -6.39
C HIS A 481 -20.94 4.62 -7.55
N ASP A 482 -19.61 4.69 -7.63
CA ASP A 482 -18.86 3.94 -8.64
C ASP A 482 -19.02 2.45 -8.46
N THR A 483 -19.04 1.94 -7.23
CA THR A 483 -19.22 0.51 -6.97
C THR A 483 -20.64 0.06 -7.33
N VAL A 484 -21.67 0.85 -7.01
CA VAL A 484 -23.06 0.53 -7.40
C VAL A 484 -23.19 0.49 -8.93
N ARG A 485 -22.63 1.49 -9.62
CA ARG A 485 -22.69 1.59 -11.08
C ARG A 485 -21.86 0.52 -11.80
N SER A 486 -20.59 0.41 -11.44
CA SER A 486 -19.63 -0.47 -12.13
C SER A 486 -19.67 -1.90 -11.62
N ARG A 487 -20.23 -2.14 -10.43
CA ARG A 487 -20.20 -3.45 -9.74
C ARG A 487 -18.80 -4.00 -9.50
N ILE A 488 -17.74 -3.21 -9.70
CA ILE A 488 -16.38 -3.63 -9.37
C ILE A 488 -16.19 -3.58 -7.86
N ASN A 489 -15.69 -4.68 -7.28
CA ASN A 489 -15.44 -4.73 -5.85
C ASN A 489 -14.35 -3.71 -5.47
N PRO A 490 -14.60 -2.73 -4.58
CA PRO A 490 -13.65 -1.66 -4.30
C PRO A 490 -12.35 -2.14 -3.62
N LYS A 491 -12.27 -3.41 -3.23
CA LYS A 491 -11.06 -4.04 -2.69
C LYS A 491 -9.84 -3.93 -3.63
N PHE A 492 -10.07 -3.76 -4.93
CA PHE A 492 -9.03 -3.43 -5.92
C PHE A 492 -8.29 -2.13 -5.60
N VAL A 493 -9.03 -1.09 -5.25
CA VAL A 493 -8.51 0.27 -5.06
C VAL A 493 -8.24 0.63 -3.60
N THR A 494 -8.63 -0.24 -2.66
CA THR A 494 -8.27 -0.02 -1.25
C THR A 494 -6.78 -0.18 -0.99
N LEU A 495 -6.24 0.75 -0.19
CA LEU A 495 -4.80 0.88 0.08
C LEU A 495 -4.32 0.07 1.31
N LEU A 496 -5.13 -0.87 1.83
CA LEU A 496 -4.76 -1.66 3.02
C LEU A 496 -3.45 -2.44 2.83
N THR A 497 -3.29 -3.07 1.66
CA THR A 497 -2.04 -3.77 1.30
C THR A 497 -0.89 -2.79 1.06
N ALA A 498 -1.19 -1.58 0.57
CA ALA A 498 -0.21 -0.54 0.29
C ALA A 498 0.44 -0.02 1.59
N GLU A 499 -0.35 0.17 2.65
CA GLU A 499 0.18 0.56 3.98
C GLU A 499 1.16 -0.48 4.51
N SER A 500 0.89 -1.77 4.28
CA SER A 500 1.79 -2.86 4.68
C SER A 500 3.07 -2.86 3.85
N PHE A 501 2.97 -2.61 2.54
CA PHE A 501 4.12 -2.41 1.65
C PHE A 501 5.01 -1.26 2.13
N ILE A 502 4.42 -0.11 2.45
CA ILE A 502 5.16 1.04 2.96
C ILE A 502 5.81 0.76 4.33
N GLY A 503 5.13 -0.01 5.19
CA GLY A 503 5.74 -0.53 6.42
C GLY A 503 7.00 -1.38 6.17
N ILE A 504 6.97 -2.23 5.15
CA ILE A 504 8.13 -3.04 4.71
C ILE A 504 9.24 -2.14 4.20
N ILE A 505 8.94 -1.24 3.25
CA ILE A 505 9.92 -0.30 2.70
C ILE A 505 10.57 0.55 3.79
N GLY A 506 9.78 1.05 4.75
CA GLY A 506 10.29 1.81 5.89
C GLY A 506 11.23 1.00 6.78
N ARG A 507 10.96 -0.30 7.01
CA ARG A 507 11.87 -1.18 7.78
C ARG A 507 13.19 -1.39 7.04
N ILE A 508 13.14 -1.64 5.73
CA ILE A 508 14.33 -1.81 4.91
C ILE A 508 15.15 -0.52 4.91
N ALA A 509 14.53 0.62 4.59
CA ALA A 509 15.18 1.92 4.51
C ALA A 509 15.87 2.30 5.83
N ARG A 510 15.24 2.05 6.98
CA ARG A 510 15.83 2.28 8.31
C ARG A 510 17.12 1.52 8.57
N SER A 511 17.25 0.35 7.97
CA SER A 511 18.39 -0.54 8.14
C SER A 511 19.51 -0.29 7.13
N CYS A 512 19.32 0.67 6.23
CA CYS A 512 20.30 1.15 5.26
C CYS A 512 20.96 2.45 5.74
N HIS A 513 22.16 2.75 5.23
CA HIS A 513 22.81 4.03 5.46
C HIS A 513 22.14 5.14 4.63
N ARG A 514 22.05 6.35 5.18
CA ARG A 514 21.36 7.49 4.57
C ARG A 514 21.83 7.84 3.14
N SER A 515 23.14 7.78 2.88
CA SER A 515 23.71 8.12 1.56
C SER A 515 23.47 7.05 0.49
N SER A 516 23.08 5.84 0.90
CA SER A 516 22.85 4.70 0.00
C SER A 516 21.43 4.16 0.10
N VAL A 517 20.54 4.82 0.87
CA VAL A 517 19.19 4.34 1.19
C VAL A 517 18.40 4.01 -0.06
N SER A 518 18.48 4.84 -1.10
CA SER A 518 17.77 4.62 -2.37
C SER A 518 18.19 3.31 -3.04
N THR A 519 19.49 3.10 -3.26
CA THR A 519 20.00 1.89 -3.93
C THR A 519 19.80 0.67 -3.04
N ARG A 520 20.24 0.73 -1.78
CA ARG A 520 20.22 -0.42 -0.86
C ARG A 520 18.81 -0.89 -0.55
N THR A 521 17.83 0.02 -0.47
CA THR A 521 16.43 -0.37 -0.29
C THR A 521 15.92 -1.17 -1.48
N LEU A 522 16.18 -0.71 -2.71
CA LEU A 522 15.81 -1.44 -3.93
C LEU A 522 16.50 -2.81 -3.99
N GLU A 523 17.78 -2.87 -3.64
CA GLU A 523 18.53 -4.13 -3.65
C GLU A 523 18.00 -5.13 -2.61
N ARG A 524 17.77 -4.70 -1.37
CA ARG A 524 17.21 -5.56 -0.32
C ARG A 524 15.78 -6.01 -0.67
N TYR A 525 14.99 -5.13 -1.28
CA TYR A 525 13.64 -5.47 -1.71
C TYR A 525 13.62 -6.59 -2.75
N GLN A 526 14.53 -6.59 -3.73
CA GLN A 526 14.65 -7.67 -4.71
C GLN A 526 14.96 -9.04 -4.07
N VAL A 527 15.72 -9.05 -2.97
CA VAL A 527 15.98 -10.28 -2.21
C VAL A 527 14.76 -10.69 -1.40
N LEU A 528 14.09 -9.73 -0.75
CA LEU A 528 12.87 -10.03 -0.01
C LEU A 528 11.81 -10.65 -0.94
N MET A 529 11.65 -10.08 -2.14
CA MET A 529 10.73 -10.59 -3.14
C MET A 529 11.01 -12.05 -3.50
N ILE A 530 12.26 -12.44 -3.76
CA ILE A 530 12.56 -13.84 -4.17
C ILE A 530 12.07 -14.85 -3.12
N HIS A 531 12.14 -14.50 -1.83
CA HIS A 531 11.66 -15.36 -0.74
C HIS A 531 10.13 -15.39 -0.61
N LYS A 532 9.43 -14.42 -1.20
CA LYS A 532 7.97 -14.31 -1.20
C LYS A 532 7.32 -14.78 -2.49
N LEU A 533 8.09 -14.96 -3.57
CA LEU A 533 7.57 -15.50 -4.82
C LEU A 533 7.04 -16.92 -4.61
N PRO A 534 6.00 -17.33 -5.37
CA PRO A 534 5.56 -18.71 -5.36
C PRO A 534 6.72 -19.62 -5.82
N LYS A 535 6.95 -20.70 -5.08
CA LYS A 535 7.92 -21.75 -5.44
C LYS A 535 7.34 -22.69 -6.48
#